data_AF-A0A931YEI8-F1
#
_entry.id   AF-A0A931YEI8-F1
#
_cell.length_a   1.000
_cell.length_b   1.000
_cell.length_c   1.000
_cell.angle_alpha   90.00
_cell.angle_beta   90.00
_cell.angle_gamma   90.00
#
_symmetry.space_group_name_H-M   'P 1'
#
loop_
_entity.id
_entity.type
_entity.pdbx_description
1 polymer ?
#
loop_
_entity_poly.entity_id
_entity_poly.type
_entity_poly.pdbx_seq_one_letter_code
_entity_poly.pdbx_strand_id
1 'polypeptide(L)'
;MLGERAAAAFGRFFDGAGVTHAELVAFAAEPGRASSSARRGPHAGERCPLCGCPTYAFEPAPERLPPAVRERIRRGAPAWDPADGLCRQCADLHRAAARGASVGSDIA
;
A
#
# COMPACT_ATOMS: atom_id res chain seq x y z
N MET A 1 -14.23 13.45 6.52
CA MET A 1 -14.12 14.61 5.62
C MET A 1 -12.66 14.78 5.21
N LEU A 2 -12.29 14.36 4.00
CA LEU A 2 -10.95 14.56 3.43
C LEU A 2 -10.66 16.04 3.09
N GLY A 3 -11.70 16.89 3.04
CA GLY A 3 -11.66 18.25 2.52
C GLY A 3 -10.75 19.22 3.27
N GLU A 4 -10.79 19.27 4.61
CA GLU A 4 -10.03 20.27 5.38
C GLU A 4 -8.53 19.98 5.39
N ARG A 5 -8.13 18.70 5.50
CA ARG A 5 -6.72 18.30 5.42
C ARG A 5 -6.15 18.45 4.01
N ALA A 6 -6.97 18.19 2.98
CA ALA A 6 -6.58 18.44 1.60
C ALA A 6 -6.40 19.94 1.33
N ALA A 7 -7.34 20.79 1.76
CA ALA A 7 -7.26 22.24 1.59
C ALA A 7 -6.00 22.85 2.24
N ALA A 8 -5.65 22.42 3.45
CA ALA A 8 -4.42 22.88 4.12
C ALA A 8 -3.14 22.45 3.37
N ALA A 9 -3.13 21.26 2.76
CA ALA A 9 -2.00 20.82 1.94
C ALA A 9 -1.88 21.61 0.64
N PHE A 10 -3.01 22.03 0.06
CA PHE A 10 -3.05 22.86 -1.15
C PHE A 10 -2.56 24.30 -0.91
N GLY A 11 -2.78 24.89 0.27
CA GLY A 11 -2.29 26.23 0.58
C GLY A 11 -0.78 26.41 0.37
N ARG A 12 0.03 25.37 0.66
CA ARG A 12 1.48 25.39 0.37
C ARG A 12 1.78 25.57 -1.12
N PHE A 13 0.96 24.99 -1.99
CA PHE A 13 1.18 25.01 -3.43
C PHE A 13 0.60 26.25 -4.12
N PHE A 14 -0.50 26.79 -3.59
CA PHE A 14 -1.20 27.91 -4.22
C PHE A 14 -0.85 29.27 -3.61
N ASP A 15 -0.48 29.32 -2.32
CA ASP A 15 -0.16 30.57 -1.62
C ASP A 15 1.36 30.77 -1.44
N GLY A 16 2.18 29.77 -1.78
CA GLY A 16 3.64 29.82 -1.72
C GLY A 16 4.28 30.35 -3.00
N ALA A 17 5.33 31.18 -2.88
CA ALA A 17 6.07 31.67 -4.03
C ALA A 17 6.87 30.55 -4.71
N GLY A 18 6.47 30.16 -5.92
CA GLY A 18 7.26 29.35 -6.84
C GLY A 18 7.33 27.87 -6.50
N VAL A 19 6.25 27.14 -6.78
CA VAL A 19 6.31 25.67 -6.86
C VAL A 19 6.92 25.28 -8.20
N THR A 20 7.97 24.46 -8.18
CA THR A 20 8.56 23.90 -9.38
C THR A 20 7.71 22.76 -9.94
N HIS A 21 7.80 22.53 -11.25
CA HIS A 21 7.20 21.35 -11.88
C HIS A 21 7.62 20.04 -11.18
N ALA A 22 8.89 19.92 -10.78
CA ALA A 22 9.40 18.74 -10.09
C ALA A 22 8.68 18.49 -8.75
N GLU A 23 8.40 19.54 -7.99
CA GLU A 23 7.66 19.44 -6.71
C GLU A 23 6.20 19.05 -6.91
N LEU A 24 5.54 19.55 -7.96
CA LEU A 24 4.19 19.14 -8.34
C LEU A 24 4.14 17.65 -8.73
N VAL A 25 5.10 17.21 -9.54
CA VAL A 25 5.21 15.80 -9.96
C VAL A 25 5.47 14.90 -8.75
N ALA A 26 6.39 15.29 -7.84
CA ALA A 26 6.68 14.54 -6.64
C ALA A 26 5.45 14.41 -5.72
N PHE A 27 4.68 15.49 -5.54
CA PHE A 27 3.44 15.47 -4.76
C PHE A 27 2.37 14.58 -5.39
N ALA A 28 2.18 14.66 -6.71
CA ALA A 28 1.19 13.84 -7.41
C ALA A 28 1.54 12.34 -7.35
N ALA A 29 2.83 12.00 -7.40
CA ALA A 29 3.30 10.62 -7.28
C ALA A 29 3.04 10.06 -5.87
N GLU A 30 3.33 10.85 -4.82
CA GLU A 30 3.28 10.44 -3.42
C GLU A 30 2.61 11.49 -2.50
N PRO A 31 1.28 11.69 -2.59
CA PRO A 31 0.58 12.73 -1.81
C PRO A 31 0.67 12.53 -0.29
N GLY A 32 0.78 11.27 0.16
CA GLY A 32 0.91 10.89 1.56
C GLY A 32 2.20 11.41 2.20
N ARG A 33 3.33 11.35 1.48
CA ARG A 33 4.63 11.83 2.00
C ARG A 33 4.64 13.31 2.35
N ALA A 34 3.93 14.12 1.56
CA ALA A 34 3.86 15.55 1.76
C ALA A 34 2.91 15.98 2.89
N SER A 35 2.05 15.06 3.36
CA SER A 35 1.00 15.30 4.35
C SER A 35 1.20 14.54 5.67
N SER A 36 2.17 13.61 5.74
CA SER A 36 2.39 12.78 6.92
C SER A 36 3.48 13.34 7.84
N SER A 37 3.07 13.97 8.94
CA SER A 37 3.84 13.90 10.18
C SER A 37 3.79 12.46 10.69
N ALA A 38 4.91 11.73 10.59
CA ALA A 38 5.29 10.59 11.42
C ALA A 38 4.24 9.47 11.69
N ARG A 39 3.34 9.13 10.76
CA ARG A 39 2.52 7.91 10.90
C ARG A 39 3.30 6.71 10.38
N ARG A 40 3.52 5.72 11.25
CA ARG A 40 4.05 4.40 10.88
C ARG A 40 2.87 3.45 10.70
N GLY A 41 2.80 2.76 9.56
CA GLY A 41 1.80 1.74 9.26
C GLY A 41 0.79 2.16 8.18
N PRO A 42 0.08 1.19 7.58
CA PRO A 42 -0.79 1.39 6.43
C PRO A 42 -1.97 2.32 6.77
N HIS A 43 -2.12 3.40 6.01
CA HIS A 43 -3.24 4.33 6.15
C HIS A 43 -4.08 4.44 4.86
N ALA A 44 -5.33 4.91 4.99
CA ALA A 44 -6.24 4.98 3.85
C ALA A 44 -5.73 5.94 2.76
N GLY A 45 -5.68 5.47 1.51
CA GLY A 45 -5.18 6.22 0.35
C GLY A 45 -3.71 5.98 0.02
N GLU A 46 -2.98 5.26 0.87
CA GLU A 46 -1.60 4.84 0.59
C GLU A 46 -1.52 3.79 -0.51
N ARG A 47 -0.35 3.67 -1.12
CA ARG A 47 -0.09 2.64 -2.13
C ARG A 47 0.23 1.31 -1.45
N CYS A 48 -0.35 0.23 -1.95
CA CYS A 48 -0.01 -1.11 -1.51
C CYS A 48 1.46 -1.43 -1.84
N PRO A 49 2.27 -1.94 -0.90
CA PRO A 49 3.68 -2.24 -1.15
C PRO A 49 3.89 -3.39 -2.13
N LEU A 50 2.86 -4.20 -2.40
CA LEU A 50 2.94 -5.34 -3.32
C LEU A 50 2.57 -4.98 -4.77
N CYS A 51 1.52 -4.16 -4.97
CA CYS A 51 1.04 -3.84 -6.32
C CYS A 51 1.19 -2.37 -6.73
N GLY A 52 1.57 -1.47 -5.81
CA GLY A 52 1.71 -0.04 -6.07
C GLY A 52 0.39 0.73 -6.27
N CYS A 53 -0.75 0.04 -6.32
CA CYS A 53 -2.06 0.68 -6.44
C CYS A 53 -2.44 1.41 -5.14
N PRO A 54 -3.03 2.62 -5.23
CA PRO A 54 -3.64 3.26 -4.07
C PRO A 54 -4.76 2.39 -3.51
N THR A 55 -4.86 2.29 -2.19
CA THR A 55 -5.93 1.52 -1.54
C THR A 55 -6.48 2.23 -0.31
N TYR A 56 -7.80 2.11 -0.13
CA TYR A 56 -8.50 2.50 1.10
C TYR A 56 -8.85 1.29 1.96
N ALA A 57 -8.53 0.07 1.49
CA ALA A 57 -8.91 -1.19 2.10
C ALA A 57 -7.68 -2.10 2.22
N PHE A 58 -6.89 -1.89 3.28
CA PHE A 58 -5.84 -2.80 3.68
C PHE A 58 -6.41 -4.06 4.33
N GLU A 59 -5.71 -5.17 4.21
CA GLU A 59 -6.00 -6.40 4.96
C GLU A 59 -5.92 -6.10 6.47
N PRO A 60 -6.99 -6.37 7.25
CA PRO A 60 -7.06 -5.96 8.65
C PRO A 60 -6.06 -6.68 9.57
N ALA A 61 -5.64 -7.90 9.21
CA ALA A 61 -4.70 -8.68 10.02
C ALA A 61 -3.66 -9.40 9.13
N PRO A 62 -2.71 -8.67 8.51
CA PRO A 62 -1.66 -9.25 7.66
C PRO A 62 -0.82 -10.30 8.39
N GLU A 63 -0.60 -10.13 9.69
CA GLU A 63 0.09 -11.05 10.57
C GLU A 63 -0.67 -12.37 10.80
N ARG A 64 -1.98 -12.40 10.53
CA ARG A 64 -2.82 -13.60 10.60
C ARG A 64 -2.94 -14.35 9.27
N LEU A 65 -2.28 -13.87 8.21
CA LEU A 65 -2.22 -14.61 6.94
C LEU A 65 -1.56 -15.98 7.14
N PRO A 66 -2.04 -17.05 6.47
CA PRO A 66 -1.44 -18.37 6.57
C PRO A 66 0.06 -18.34 6.23
N PRO A 67 0.91 -19.14 6.89
CA PRO A 67 2.36 -19.15 6.64
C PRO A 67 2.74 -19.34 5.17
N ALA A 68 2.06 -20.25 4.45
CA ALA A 68 2.28 -20.48 3.02
C ALA A 68 1.99 -19.24 2.15
N VAL A 69 1.01 -18.44 2.54
CA VAL A 69 0.66 -17.18 1.86
C VAL A 69 1.77 -16.15 2.09
N ARG A 70 2.21 -15.96 3.33
CA ARG A 70 3.30 -15.03 3.68
C ARG A 70 4.61 -15.40 3.00
N GLU A 71 4.94 -16.68 2.95
CA GLU A 71 6.13 -17.18 2.26
C GLU A 71 6.08 -16.89 0.76
N ARG A 72 4.91 -17.08 0.14
CA ARG A 72 4.72 -16.74 -1.27
C ARG A 72 4.84 -15.24 -1.54
N ILE A 73 4.33 -14.39 -0.65
CA ILE A 73 4.51 -12.94 -0.75
C ILE A 73 6.00 -12.62 -0.68
N ARG A 74 6.72 -13.13 0.32
CA ARG A 74 8.16 -12.88 0.50
C ARG A 74 9.02 -13.34 -0.69
N ARG A 75 8.62 -14.38 -1.43
CA ARG A 75 9.29 -14.75 -2.69
C ARG A 75 9.19 -13.68 -3.78
N GLY A 76 8.08 -12.94 -3.85
CA GLY A 76 7.89 -11.85 -4.81
C GLY A 76 8.33 -10.47 -4.30
N ALA A 77 8.33 -10.29 -2.98
CA ALA A 77 8.72 -9.07 -2.29
C ALA A 77 9.55 -9.42 -1.03
N PRO A 78 10.87 -9.67 -1.15
CA PRO A 78 11.69 -10.17 -0.05
C PRO A 78 11.77 -9.27 1.18
N ALA A 79 11.63 -7.96 0.99
CA ALA A 79 11.68 -6.98 2.07
C ALA A 79 10.33 -6.75 2.78
N TRP A 80 9.25 -7.40 2.32
CA TRP A 80 7.91 -7.20 2.87
C TRP A 80 7.75 -7.84 4.24
N ASP A 81 7.25 -7.06 5.20
CA ASP A 81 6.81 -7.50 6.52
C ASP A 81 5.29 -7.26 6.69
N PRO A 82 4.56 -8.07 7.50
CA PRO A 82 3.16 -7.80 7.81
C PRO A 82 2.86 -6.39 8.32
N ALA A 83 3.80 -5.73 9.01
CA ALA A 83 3.64 -4.35 9.47
C ALA A 83 3.57 -3.32 8.33
N ASP A 84 4.11 -3.64 7.15
CA ASP A 84 3.98 -2.82 5.93
C ASP A 84 2.55 -2.90 5.34
N GLY A 85 1.78 -3.91 5.74
CA GLY A 85 0.44 -4.17 5.24
C GLY A 85 0.40 -4.63 3.79
N LEU A 86 -0.82 -4.89 3.30
CA LEU A 86 -1.12 -5.15 1.89
C LEU A 86 -2.60 -4.84 1.62
N CYS A 87 -2.96 -4.50 0.39
CA CYS A 87 -4.36 -4.33 0.03
C CYS A 87 -5.10 -5.68 0.08
N ARG A 88 -6.42 -5.63 0.35
CA ARG A 88 -7.28 -6.83 0.35
C ARG A 88 -7.20 -7.63 -0.95
N GLN A 89 -7.10 -6.95 -2.09
CA GLN A 89 -7.00 -7.61 -3.40
C GLN A 89 -5.71 -8.44 -3.51
N CYS A 90 -4.58 -7.91 -3.04
CA CYS A 90 -3.33 -8.68 -2.98
C CYS A 90 -3.46 -9.85 -2.01
N ALA A 91 -4.07 -9.65 -0.84
CA ALA A 91 -4.29 -10.75 0.11
C ALA A 91 -5.13 -11.88 -0.52
N ASP A 92 -6.20 -11.56 -1.24
CA ASP A 92 -7.07 -12.54 -1.89
C ASP A 92 -6.37 -13.28 -3.04
N LEU A 93 -5.64 -12.55 -3.90
CA LEU A 93 -4.77 -13.15 -4.92
C LEU A 93 -3.73 -14.08 -4.29
N HIS A 94 -3.15 -13.66 -3.16
CA HIS A 94 -2.13 -14.43 -2.44
C HIS A 94 -2.70 -15.69 -1.77
N ARG A 95 -3.93 -15.63 -1.24
CA ARG A 95 -4.69 -16.79 -0.73
C ARG A 95 -5.07 -17.76 -1.85
N ALA A 96 -5.56 -17.26 -2.99
CA ALA A 96 -6.03 -18.09 -4.09
C ALA A 96 -4.93 -18.99 -4.66
N ALA A 97 -3.77 -18.42 -5.02
CA ALA A 97 -2.71 -19.26 -5.59
C ALA A 97 -2.00 -20.15 -4.55
N ALA A 98 -2.10 -19.85 -3.24
CA ALA A 98 -1.61 -20.78 -2.22
C ALA A 98 -2.47 -22.04 -2.14
N ARG A 99 -3.80 -21.93 -2.37
CA ARG A 99 -4.71 -23.07 -2.48
C ARG A 99 -4.53 -23.86 -3.79
N GLY A 100 -4.19 -23.18 -4.89
CA GLY A 100 -3.89 -23.83 -6.16
C GLY A 100 -2.63 -24.70 -6.10
N ALA A 101 -1.62 -24.27 -5.34
CA ALA A 101 -0.38 -25.03 -5.15
C ALA A 101 -0.56 -26.33 -4.34
N SER A 102 -1.56 -26.41 -3.45
CA SER A 102 -1.85 -27.64 -2.70
C SER A 102 -2.66 -28.66 -3.51
N VAL A 103 -3.45 -28.23 -4.50
CA VAL A 103 -4.24 -29.14 -5.36
C VAL A 103 -3.41 -29.72 -6.51
N GLY A 104 -2.38 -29.00 -6.98
CA GLY A 104 -1.52 -29.44 -8.08
C GLY A 104 -0.49 -30.52 -7.74
N SER A 105 -0.34 -30.91 -6.47
CA SER A 105 0.61 -31.95 -6.04
C SER A 105 -0.01 -33.35 -5.92
N ASP A 106 -1.33 -33.48 -6.07
CA ASP A 106 -2.07 -34.75 -5.93
C ASP A 106 -2.45 -35.38 -7.30
N ILE A 107 -1.97 -34.82 -8.41
CA ILE A 107 -2.19 -35.33 -9.78
C ILE A 107 -0.84 -35.57 -10.49
N ALA A 108 0.07 -36.27 -9.82
CA ALA A 108 1.31 -36.78 -10.40
C ALA A 108 1.55 -38.22 -9.96
#